data_AF-A0A840NZM5-F1
#
_entry.id   AF-A0A840NZM5-F1
#
_cell.length_a   1.000
_cell.length_b   1.000
_cell.length_c   1.000
_cell.angle_alpha   90.00
_cell.angle_beta   90.00
_cell.angle_gamma   90.00
#
_symmetry.space_group_name_H-M   'P 1'
#
loop_
_entity.id
_entity.type
_entity.pdbx_description
1 polymer ?
#
loop_
_entity_poly.entity_id
_entity_poly.type
_entity_poly.pdbx_seq_one_letter_code
_entity_poly.pdbx_strand_id
1 'polypeptide(L)'
;MPKSPRPAAAHADGDRLKLHRHEVRADGRAYEMITLRPGVRARLSTNRYHDTWHILSDPHGARLLARLLWGLSYQRRPGTLVVIGPPHLTRNPFDAEPADPIALVPAQLTTLTRDAARALRRRVADRRHRPHGSVKWHTWGLEAEVARQEAVPWQWRRSLNRCGAAVERVGGMIVVRAAPDLLREWALDAAFLPRNLNRGTSNCDYHPQEVLTHYPDGEVQIFTDFRRRVSAASIARDEVLASLPDPPPPLDLNPLIWRRGTEVRARRGA
;
A
#
# COMPACT_ATOMS: atom_id res chain seq x y z
N MET A 1 -20.99 -22.53 11.07
CA MET A 1 -20.89 -21.91 9.72
C MET A 1 -20.45 -20.46 9.86
N PRO A 2 -19.41 -20.00 9.15
CA PRO A 2 -19.03 -18.58 9.17
C PRO A 2 -20.10 -17.78 8.43
N LYS A 3 -20.70 -16.80 9.12
CA LYS A 3 -21.66 -15.86 8.53
C LYS A 3 -21.01 -15.14 7.35
N SER A 4 -21.58 -15.29 6.16
CA SER A 4 -21.22 -14.47 5.00
C SER A 4 -21.30 -12.99 5.35
N PRO A 5 -20.27 -12.18 5.00
CA PRO A 5 -20.27 -10.76 5.33
C PRO A 5 -21.41 -10.04 4.61
N ARG A 6 -22.11 -9.14 5.32
CA ARG A 6 -23.17 -8.30 4.77
C ARG A 6 -22.63 -7.40 3.64
N PRO A 7 -23.42 -7.13 2.58
CA PRO A 7 -23.00 -6.36 1.40
C PRO A 7 -22.38 -4.99 1.71
N ALA A 8 -22.83 -4.31 2.76
CA ALA A 8 -22.29 -2.99 3.15
C ALA A 8 -20.82 -3.03 3.64
N ALA A 9 -20.33 -4.18 4.14
CA ALA A 9 -18.92 -4.31 4.54
C ALA A 9 -17.97 -4.47 3.34
N ALA A 10 -18.50 -4.86 2.17
CA ALA A 10 -17.74 -5.10 0.96
C ALA A 10 -17.38 -3.81 0.19
N HIS A 11 -18.07 -2.71 0.48
CA HIS A 11 -17.87 -1.37 -0.11
C HIS A 11 -17.34 -0.36 0.92
N ALA A 12 -16.75 -0.83 2.01
CA ALA A 12 -16.30 0.04 3.10
C ALA A 12 -14.97 0.74 2.74
N ASP A 13 -14.95 1.52 1.67
CA ASP A 13 -14.00 2.60 1.40
C ASP A 13 -14.67 3.99 1.50
N GLY A 14 -15.73 4.12 2.31
CA GLY A 14 -16.36 5.41 2.66
C GLY A 14 -15.74 6.04 3.92
N ASP A 15 -16.25 7.20 4.34
CA ASP A 15 -15.91 7.79 5.64
C ASP A 15 -16.27 6.80 6.77
N ARG A 16 -15.45 6.76 7.83
CA ARG A 16 -15.57 5.86 8.99
C ARG A 16 -15.27 4.39 8.71
N LEU A 17 -14.12 4.11 8.09
CA LEU A 17 -13.64 2.73 7.91
C LEU A 17 -13.56 2.01 9.26
N LYS A 18 -14.16 0.82 9.36
CA LYS A 18 -14.02 0.02 10.59
C LYS A 18 -12.75 -0.82 10.49
N LEU A 19 -11.79 -0.57 11.36
CA LEU A 19 -10.50 -1.25 11.38
C LEU A 19 -10.34 -2.14 12.62
N HIS A 20 -9.41 -3.07 12.58
CA HIS A 20 -9.03 -3.89 13.73
C HIS A 20 -7.89 -3.24 14.48
N ARG A 21 -7.98 -3.28 15.82
CA ARG A 21 -6.98 -2.76 16.73
C ARG A 21 -6.28 -3.92 17.43
N HIS A 22 -4.95 -3.90 17.44
CA HIS A 22 -4.12 -4.87 18.14
C HIS A 22 -3.16 -4.13 19.05
N GLU A 23 -2.97 -4.65 20.25
CA GLU A 23 -1.92 -4.20 21.15
C GLU A 23 -0.74 -5.15 20.98
N VAL A 24 0.43 -4.59 20.66
CA VAL A 24 1.65 -5.34 20.41
C VAL A 24 2.79 -4.70 21.19
N ARG A 25 3.47 -5.48 22.02
CA ARG A 25 4.76 -5.09 22.56
C ARG A 25 5.86 -5.64 21.67
N ALA A 26 6.76 -4.78 21.22
CA ALA A 26 7.89 -5.17 20.40
C ALA A 26 9.06 -4.22 20.64
N ASP A 27 10.28 -4.78 20.75
CA ASP A 27 11.51 -4.00 20.97
C ASP A 27 11.39 -3.00 22.15
N GLY A 28 10.87 -3.50 23.28
CA GLY A 28 10.64 -2.70 24.50
C GLY A 28 9.49 -1.68 24.41
N ARG A 29 8.88 -1.47 23.24
CA ARG A 29 7.86 -0.44 22.98
C ARG A 29 6.46 -1.03 22.85
N ALA A 30 5.46 -0.26 23.23
CA ALA A 30 4.06 -0.58 22.98
C ALA A 30 3.61 0.03 21.65
N TYR A 31 2.93 -0.78 20.84
CA TYR A 31 2.35 -0.38 19.57
C TYR A 31 0.85 -0.63 19.57
N GLU A 32 0.09 0.36 19.12
CA GLU A 32 -1.29 0.20 18.71
C GLU A 32 -1.31 -0.05 17.20
N MET A 33 -1.26 -1.33 16.82
CA MET A 33 -1.24 -1.75 15.43
C MET A 33 -2.67 -1.80 14.90
N ILE A 34 -2.97 -0.92 13.94
CA ILE A 34 -4.26 -0.88 13.24
C ILE A 34 -4.16 -1.70 11.96
N THR A 35 -5.12 -2.58 11.70
CA THR A 35 -5.13 -3.44 10.49
C THR A 35 -6.49 -3.40 9.81
N LEU A 36 -6.50 -3.72 8.52
CA LEU A 36 -7.73 -3.90 7.76
C LEU A 36 -8.55 -5.09 8.29
N ARG A 37 -9.86 -5.02 8.10
CA ARG A 37 -10.76 -6.14 8.37
C ARG A 37 -10.77 -7.13 7.21
N PRO A 38 -10.95 -8.44 7.45
CA PRO A 38 -11.04 -9.44 6.39
C PRO A 38 -12.08 -9.15 5.28
N GLY A 39 -13.15 -8.41 5.59
CA GLY A 39 -14.17 -8.03 4.62
C GLY A 39 -13.75 -6.94 3.60
N VAL A 40 -12.62 -6.27 3.82
CA VAL A 40 -12.11 -5.23 2.91
C VAL A 40 -11.64 -5.87 1.59
N ARG A 41 -12.20 -5.39 0.48
CA ARG A 41 -11.96 -5.94 -0.86
C ARG A 41 -10.74 -5.39 -1.58
N ALA A 42 -10.20 -4.26 -1.13
CA ALA A 42 -8.96 -3.71 -1.68
C ALA A 42 -7.84 -4.76 -1.69
N ARG A 43 -7.04 -4.75 -2.75
CA ARG A 43 -5.86 -5.60 -2.93
C ARG A 43 -4.70 -4.71 -3.32
N LEU A 44 -3.60 -4.88 -2.59
CA LEU A 44 -2.37 -4.15 -2.82
C LEU A 44 -1.24 -5.15 -3.08
N SER A 45 -0.20 -4.71 -3.76
CA SER A 45 1.07 -5.41 -3.88
C SER A 45 2.21 -4.43 -3.64
N THR A 46 3.41 -4.95 -3.41
CA THR A 46 4.64 -4.17 -3.35
C THR A 46 5.67 -4.77 -4.30
N ASN A 47 6.55 -3.94 -4.84
CA ASN A 47 7.74 -4.36 -5.57
C ASN A 47 8.86 -3.31 -5.43
N ARG A 48 10.07 -3.67 -5.86
CA ARG A 48 11.18 -2.74 -6.05
C ARG A 48 11.53 -2.68 -7.52
N TYR A 49 11.49 -1.50 -8.11
CA TYR A 49 11.82 -1.26 -9.52
C TYR A 49 12.39 0.16 -9.65
N HIS A 50 13.31 0.42 -10.59
CA HIS A 50 14.03 1.72 -10.68
C HIS A 50 14.53 2.25 -9.34
N ASP A 51 15.10 1.36 -8.52
CA ASP A 51 15.60 1.62 -7.17
C ASP A 51 14.61 2.21 -6.15
N THR A 52 13.33 2.26 -6.50
CA THR A 52 12.26 2.75 -5.63
C THR A 52 11.26 1.64 -5.26
N TRP A 53 10.64 1.79 -4.09
CA TRP A 53 9.59 0.89 -3.61
C TRP A 53 8.23 1.37 -4.08
N HIS A 54 7.47 0.49 -4.72
CA HIS A 54 6.11 0.82 -5.15
C HIS A 54 5.06 0.14 -4.29
N ILE A 55 3.95 0.84 -4.10
CA ILE A 55 2.67 0.25 -3.71
C ILE A 55 1.78 0.19 -4.95
N LEU A 56 1.42 -1.02 -5.36
CA LEU A 56 0.67 -1.29 -6.59
C LEU A 56 -0.78 -1.69 -6.26
N SER A 57 -1.76 -1.14 -6.95
CA SER A 57 -3.17 -1.40 -6.66
C SER A 57 -4.12 -1.18 -7.86
N ASP A 58 -5.41 -1.38 -7.65
CA ASP A 58 -6.49 -0.80 -8.47
C ASP A 58 -6.96 0.56 -7.90
N PRO A 59 -7.85 1.31 -8.60
CA PRO A 59 -8.39 2.58 -8.10
C PRO A 59 -9.06 2.51 -6.72
N HIS A 60 -9.62 1.35 -6.33
CA HIS A 60 -10.26 1.17 -5.03
C HIS A 60 -9.23 1.09 -3.91
N GLY A 61 -8.13 0.35 -4.09
CA GLY A 61 -7.05 0.35 -3.10
C GLY A 61 -6.30 1.68 -3.00
N ALA A 62 -6.27 2.49 -4.06
CA ALA A 62 -5.78 3.87 -4.01
C ALA A 62 -6.61 4.74 -3.04
N ARG A 63 -7.95 4.70 -3.17
CA ARG A 63 -8.86 5.38 -2.26
C ARG A 63 -8.74 4.89 -0.82
N LEU A 64 -8.57 3.58 -0.61
CA LEU A 64 -8.31 3.04 0.72
C LEU A 64 -7.00 3.60 1.30
N LEU A 65 -5.92 3.58 0.53
CA LEU A 65 -4.62 4.10 0.96
C LEU A 65 -4.71 5.58 1.34
N ALA A 66 -5.37 6.39 0.50
CA ALA A 66 -5.67 7.79 0.79
C ALA A 66 -6.36 7.97 2.15
N ARG A 67 -7.41 7.20 2.43
CA ARG A 67 -8.12 7.26 3.72
C ARG A 67 -7.27 6.84 4.91
N LEU A 68 -6.43 5.82 4.75
CA LEU A 68 -5.54 5.37 5.81
C LEU A 68 -4.49 6.44 6.14
N LEU A 69 -3.83 7.00 5.12
CA LEU A 69 -2.87 8.08 5.26
C LEU A 69 -3.51 9.33 5.87
N TRP A 70 -4.69 9.73 5.37
CA TRP A 70 -5.42 10.89 5.86
C TRP A 70 -5.77 10.76 7.34
N GLY A 71 -6.41 9.66 7.75
CA GLY A 71 -6.75 9.47 9.17
C GLY A 71 -5.51 9.34 10.06
N LEU A 72 -4.42 8.74 9.56
CA LEU A 72 -3.16 8.60 10.31
C LEU A 72 -2.52 9.95 10.58
N SER A 73 -2.66 10.89 9.64
CA SER A 73 -2.13 12.25 9.78
C SER A 73 -2.74 13.06 10.93
N TYR A 74 -3.90 12.64 11.47
CA TYR A 74 -4.54 13.30 12.61
C TYR A 74 -4.31 12.54 13.92
N GLN A 75 -3.58 11.43 13.89
CA GLN A 75 -3.24 10.68 15.09
C GLN A 75 -2.34 11.50 16.02
N ARG A 76 -2.60 11.42 17.32
CA ARG A 76 -1.86 12.11 18.39
C ARG A 76 -1.25 11.17 19.43
N ARG A 77 -1.55 9.87 19.34
CA ARG A 77 -1.02 8.83 20.25
C ARG A 77 0.28 8.22 19.70
N PRO A 78 1.40 8.34 20.43
CA PRO A 78 2.63 7.61 20.13
C PRO A 78 2.40 6.10 20.05
N GLY A 79 3.13 5.43 19.16
CA GLY A 79 3.05 3.98 18.99
C GLY A 79 1.88 3.51 18.12
N THR A 80 0.98 4.40 17.67
CA THR A 80 -0.05 4.03 16.70
C THR A 80 0.50 4.02 15.28
N LEU A 81 0.18 2.96 14.53
CA LEU A 81 0.53 2.79 13.11
C LEU A 81 -0.51 1.92 12.40
N VAL A 82 -0.50 1.93 11.07
CA VAL A 82 -1.35 1.05 10.25
C VAL A 82 -0.48 -0.02 9.61
N VAL A 83 -0.93 -1.29 9.65
CA VAL A 83 -0.30 -2.40 8.92
C VAL A 83 -1.29 -3.01 7.93
N ILE A 84 -0.85 -3.13 6.68
CA ILE A 84 -1.54 -3.84 5.61
C ILE A 84 -0.75 -5.12 5.35
N GLY A 85 -1.35 -6.25 5.68
CA GLY A 85 -0.78 -7.58 5.45
C GLY A 85 -1.77 -8.53 4.79
N PRO A 86 -1.46 -9.83 4.71
CA PRO A 86 -2.41 -10.84 4.28
C PRO A 86 -3.74 -10.75 5.06
N PRO A 87 -4.92 -10.96 4.42
CA PRO A 87 -5.14 -11.37 3.04
C PRO A 87 -5.27 -10.20 2.04
N HIS A 88 -4.92 -8.98 2.43
CA HIS A 88 -5.08 -7.78 1.60
C HIS A 88 -3.93 -7.55 0.62
N LEU A 89 -2.86 -8.34 0.78
CA LEU A 89 -1.76 -8.37 -0.16
C LEU A 89 -1.95 -9.48 -1.20
N THR A 90 -1.56 -9.16 -2.43
CA THR A 90 -1.49 -10.09 -3.55
C THR A 90 -0.08 -10.11 -4.13
N ARG A 91 0.24 -11.08 -4.97
CA ARG A 91 1.51 -11.15 -5.70
C ARG A 91 1.70 -9.95 -6.61
N ASN A 92 2.96 -9.64 -6.91
CA ASN A 92 3.37 -8.60 -7.84
C ASN A 92 2.68 -8.79 -9.22
N PRO A 93 1.99 -7.77 -9.77
CA PRO A 93 1.32 -7.84 -11.07
C PRO A 93 2.24 -8.03 -12.28
N PHE A 94 3.57 -8.02 -12.11
CA PHE A 94 4.54 -8.17 -13.19
C PHE A 94 5.20 -9.56 -13.24
N ASP A 95 5.76 -10.01 -12.11
CA ASP A 95 6.58 -11.23 -12.01
C ASP A 95 6.03 -12.27 -11.01
N ALA A 96 4.90 -11.95 -10.38
CA ALA A 96 4.25 -12.76 -9.36
C ALA A 96 5.10 -13.07 -8.10
N GLU A 97 6.13 -12.27 -7.82
CA GLU A 97 6.82 -12.31 -6.53
C GLU A 97 5.86 -12.00 -5.36
N PRO A 98 6.09 -12.57 -4.16
CA PRO A 98 5.30 -12.24 -2.98
C PRO A 98 5.45 -10.76 -2.60
N ALA A 99 4.33 -10.10 -2.27
CA ALA A 99 4.37 -8.76 -1.71
C ALA A 99 4.79 -8.75 -0.24
N ASP A 100 5.64 -7.79 0.13
CA ASP A 100 5.96 -7.48 1.52
C ASP A 100 4.82 -6.69 2.19
N PRO A 101 4.49 -6.97 3.47
CA PRO A 101 3.56 -6.17 4.29
C PRO A 101 3.93 -4.69 4.33
N ILE A 102 2.92 -3.82 4.33
CA ILE A 102 3.10 -2.37 4.35
C ILE A 102 2.82 -1.85 5.76
N ALA A 103 3.68 -0.99 6.30
CA ALA A 103 3.44 -0.23 7.51
C ALA A 103 3.37 1.27 7.19
N LEU A 104 2.29 1.94 7.57
CA LEU A 104 2.16 3.40 7.51
C LEU A 104 2.44 3.97 8.90
N VAL A 105 3.42 4.88 9.00
CA VAL A 105 3.96 5.33 10.29
C VAL A 105 4.03 6.87 10.34
N PRO A 106 3.44 7.52 11.37
CA PRO A 106 3.60 8.95 11.59
C PRO A 106 4.98 9.22 12.22
N ALA A 107 5.96 9.63 11.41
CA ALA A 107 7.40 9.61 11.74
C ALA A 107 7.77 10.45 12.98
N GLN A 108 7.07 11.56 13.21
CA GLN A 108 7.32 12.46 14.36
C GLN A 108 6.75 11.94 15.69
N LEU A 109 5.86 10.94 15.62
CA LEU A 109 5.08 10.47 16.76
C LEU A 109 5.40 9.00 17.11
N THR A 110 5.77 8.20 16.12
CA THR A 110 5.99 6.76 16.25
C THR A 110 7.31 6.38 15.60
N THR A 111 8.26 5.89 16.41
CA THR A 111 9.47 5.23 15.92
C THR A 111 9.20 3.75 15.69
N LEU A 112 9.51 3.24 14.50
CA LEU A 112 9.44 1.83 14.17
C LEU A 112 10.84 1.29 13.88
N THR A 113 11.40 0.54 14.83
CA THR A 113 12.71 -0.10 14.66
C THR A 113 12.61 -1.34 13.77
N ARG A 114 13.75 -1.84 13.30
CA ARG A 114 13.83 -3.07 12.50
C ARG A 114 13.25 -4.29 13.23
N ASP A 115 13.54 -4.42 14.53
CA ASP A 115 13.08 -5.56 15.32
C ASP A 115 11.60 -5.45 15.67
N ALA A 116 11.11 -4.23 15.94
CA ALA A 116 9.69 -3.96 16.05
C ALA A 116 8.94 -4.31 14.76
N ALA A 117 9.42 -3.85 13.60
CA ALA A 117 8.83 -4.18 12.30
C ALA A 117 8.78 -5.70 12.07
N ARG A 118 9.87 -6.42 12.38
CA ARG A 118 9.89 -7.89 12.26
C ARG A 118 8.83 -8.56 13.17
N ALA A 119 8.64 -8.05 14.38
CA ALA A 119 7.63 -8.56 15.31
C ALA A 119 6.20 -8.27 14.83
N LEU A 120 5.92 -7.06 14.34
CA LEU A 120 4.62 -6.68 13.76
C LEU A 120 4.32 -7.52 12.51
N ARG A 121 5.32 -7.77 11.66
CA ARG A 121 5.21 -8.64 10.49
C ARG A 121 4.76 -10.06 10.86
N ARG A 122 5.40 -10.66 11.88
CA ARG A 122 4.98 -11.97 12.40
C ARG A 122 3.55 -11.93 12.95
N ARG A 123 3.20 -10.85 13.66
CA ARG A 123 1.86 -10.68 14.24
C ARG A 123 0.77 -10.60 13.17
N VAL A 124 1.00 -9.88 12.06
CA VAL A 124 0.00 -9.80 10.97
C VAL A 124 -0.08 -11.09 10.14
N ALA A 125 1.00 -11.87 10.08
CA ALA A 125 1.00 -13.16 9.41
C ALA A 125 0.25 -14.25 10.21
N ASP A 126 0.17 -14.13 11.53
CA ASP A 126 -0.54 -15.07 12.40
C ASP A 126 -2.07 -14.90 12.28
N ARG A 127 -2.69 -15.76 11.47
CA ARG A 127 -4.14 -15.79 11.26
C ARG A 127 -4.94 -16.22 12.49
N ARG A 128 -4.30 -16.80 13.51
CA ARG A 128 -4.97 -17.22 14.76
C ARG A 128 -5.11 -16.05 15.72
N HIS A 129 -4.30 -15.00 15.54
CA HIS A 129 -4.34 -13.84 16.42
C HIS A 129 -5.65 -13.07 16.26
N ARG A 130 -6.34 -12.87 17.39
CA ARG A 130 -7.58 -12.10 17.42
C ARG A 130 -7.28 -10.62 17.69
N PRO A 131 -8.00 -9.70 17.04
CA PRO A 131 -7.88 -8.29 17.36
C PRO A 131 -8.35 -8.03 18.79
N HIS A 132 -7.68 -7.11 19.48
CA HIS A 132 -8.05 -6.65 20.82
C HIS A 132 -9.32 -5.80 20.78
N GLY A 133 -9.59 -5.17 19.65
CA GLY A 133 -10.79 -4.36 19.48
C GLY A 133 -10.94 -3.83 18.07
N SER A 134 -11.70 -2.75 17.94
CA SER A 134 -11.90 -2.11 16.65
C SER A 134 -11.99 -0.61 16.81
N VAL A 135 -11.52 0.10 15.79
CA VAL A 135 -11.60 1.56 15.72
C VAL A 135 -12.45 1.97 14.54
N LYS A 136 -13.12 3.11 14.67
CA LYS A 136 -13.68 3.84 13.52
C LYS A 136 -12.59 4.79 13.04
N TRP A 137 -12.17 4.62 11.81
CA TRP A 137 -11.16 5.44 11.18
C TRP A 137 -11.83 6.60 10.45
N HIS A 138 -11.76 7.77 11.06
CA HIS A 138 -12.41 8.97 10.56
C HIS A 138 -11.54 9.61 9.48
N THR A 139 -12.16 10.00 8.36
CA THR A 139 -11.49 10.70 7.26
C THR A 139 -12.17 12.04 6.98
N TRP A 140 -12.49 12.76 8.05
CA TRP A 140 -13.17 14.05 7.97
C TRP A 140 -12.39 15.03 7.11
N GLY A 141 -13.10 15.74 6.24
CA GLY A 141 -12.53 16.75 5.37
C GLY A 141 -11.79 16.21 4.13
N LEU A 142 -11.52 14.91 4.01
CA LEU A 142 -10.77 14.37 2.86
C LEU A 142 -11.46 14.71 1.53
N GLU A 143 -12.75 14.39 1.40
CA GLU A 143 -13.48 14.64 0.14
C GLU A 143 -13.62 16.14 -0.16
N ALA A 144 -13.81 16.96 0.88
CA ALA A 144 -13.90 18.41 0.74
C ALA A 144 -12.55 19.00 0.29
N GLU A 145 -11.44 18.49 0.82
CA GLU A 145 -10.09 18.92 0.44
C GLU A 145 -9.73 18.49 -0.98
N VAL A 146 -10.11 17.27 -1.37
CA VAL A 146 -9.96 16.81 -2.77
C VAL A 146 -10.73 17.76 -3.70
N ALA A 147 -12.01 18.02 -3.42
CA ALA A 147 -12.81 18.95 -4.24
C ALA A 147 -12.23 20.37 -4.28
N ARG A 148 -11.68 20.86 -3.15
CA ARG A 148 -11.02 22.17 -3.06
C ARG A 148 -9.79 22.25 -3.97
N GLN A 149 -8.96 21.21 -3.99
CA GLN A 149 -7.75 21.18 -4.83
C GLN A 149 -8.07 21.02 -6.32
N GLU A 150 -9.16 20.33 -6.67
CA GLU A 150 -9.64 20.29 -8.06
C GLU A 150 -10.07 21.66 -8.57
N ALA A 151 -10.73 22.45 -7.72
CA ALA A 151 -11.16 23.79 -8.08
C ALA A 151 -9.99 24.78 -8.23
N VAL A 152 -8.85 24.52 -7.58
CA VAL A 152 -7.68 25.42 -7.61
C VAL A 152 -6.39 24.59 -7.79
N PRO A 153 -6.08 24.13 -9.01
CA PRO A 153 -5.05 23.10 -9.25
C PRO A 153 -3.60 23.53 -8.99
N TRP A 154 -3.33 24.79 -8.61
CA TRP A 154 -1.99 25.39 -8.68
C TRP A 154 -1.54 26.16 -7.43
N GLN A 155 -2.16 25.92 -6.27
CA GLN A 155 -1.54 26.41 -5.03
C GLN A 155 -0.28 25.59 -4.80
N TRP A 156 0.88 26.23 -4.98
CA TRP A 156 2.20 25.72 -4.60
C TRP A 156 2.07 24.89 -3.33
N ARG A 157 2.39 23.59 -3.45
CA ARG A 157 2.51 22.69 -2.31
C ARG A 157 3.36 23.42 -1.29
N ARG A 158 2.81 23.68 -0.10
CA ARG A 158 3.53 24.37 0.98
C ARG A 158 4.89 23.70 1.13
N SER A 159 5.93 24.43 1.52
CA SER A 159 7.15 23.77 1.99
C SER A 159 6.77 22.85 3.15
N LEU A 160 6.68 21.55 2.88
CA LEU A 160 6.23 20.55 3.84
C LEU A 160 7.42 20.02 4.62
N ASN A 161 7.15 19.62 5.86
CA ASN A 161 8.18 19.04 6.70
C ASN A 161 8.52 17.62 6.21
N ARG A 162 9.66 17.50 5.53
CA ARG A 162 10.18 16.21 5.04
C ARG A 162 11.02 15.46 6.07
N CYS A 163 11.27 16.04 7.25
CA CYS A 163 12.10 15.40 8.27
C CYS A 163 11.47 14.06 8.70
N GLY A 164 12.24 12.99 8.52
CA GLY A 164 11.80 11.64 8.84
C GLY A 164 10.86 11.02 7.80
N ALA A 165 10.67 11.64 6.63
CA ALA A 165 10.01 11.02 5.50
C ALA A 165 10.91 9.94 4.88
N ALA A 166 10.35 8.77 4.57
CA ALA A 166 11.02 7.71 3.83
C ALA A 166 10.01 6.65 3.38
N VAL A 167 10.32 5.95 2.29
CA VAL A 167 9.68 4.69 1.93
C VAL A 167 10.77 3.62 1.74
N GLU A 168 10.84 2.69 2.68
CA GLU A 168 12.00 1.80 2.80
C GLU A 168 11.61 0.41 3.30
N ARG A 169 12.46 -0.59 3.02
CA ARG A 169 12.23 -1.95 3.51
C ARG A 169 12.88 -2.15 4.88
N VAL A 170 12.07 -2.28 5.92
CA VAL A 170 12.51 -2.41 7.32
C VAL A 170 11.87 -3.64 7.94
N GLY A 171 12.69 -4.55 8.51
CA GLY A 171 12.19 -5.78 9.15
C GLY A 171 11.41 -6.71 8.20
N GLY A 172 11.59 -6.56 6.89
CA GLY A 172 10.85 -7.25 5.84
C GLY A 172 9.41 -6.74 5.65
N MET A 173 9.17 -5.46 5.97
CA MET A 173 7.98 -4.70 5.63
C MET A 173 8.38 -3.48 4.80
N ILE A 174 7.50 -2.99 3.94
CA ILE A 174 7.63 -1.68 3.32
C ILE A 174 7.09 -0.65 4.32
N VAL A 175 7.96 0.17 4.87
CA VAL A 175 7.62 1.23 5.83
C VAL A 175 7.48 2.54 5.07
N VAL A 176 6.27 3.07 5.03
CA VAL A 176 5.94 4.41 4.54
C VAL A 176 5.82 5.31 5.75
N ARG A 177 6.77 6.22 5.94
CA ARG A 177 6.80 7.13 7.09
C ARG A 177 6.94 8.57 6.65
N ALA A 178 6.24 9.47 7.32
CA ALA A 178 6.32 10.91 7.10
C ALA A 178 5.73 11.70 8.28
N ALA A 179 6.00 13.00 8.30
CA ALA A 179 5.32 13.95 9.18
C ALA A 179 3.82 14.05 8.83
N PRO A 180 2.96 14.45 9.79
CA PRO A 180 1.51 14.54 9.58
C PRO A 180 1.06 15.36 8.37
N ASP A 181 1.69 16.50 8.10
CA ASP A 181 1.40 17.36 6.94
C ASP A 181 1.72 16.66 5.62
N LEU A 182 2.87 15.99 5.53
CA LEU A 182 3.25 15.22 4.35
C LEU A 182 2.38 13.95 4.18
N LEU A 183 1.96 13.29 5.26
CA LEU A 183 0.97 12.20 5.17
C LEU A 183 -0.38 12.68 4.60
N ARG A 184 -0.82 13.91 4.88
CA ARG A 184 -2.03 14.48 4.26
C ARG A 184 -1.83 14.73 2.78
N GLU A 185 -0.68 15.24 2.38
CA GLU A 185 -0.35 15.44 0.97
C GLU A 185 -0.35 14.11 0.22
N TRP A 186 0.35 13.11 0.73
CA TRP A 186 0.37 11.76 0.15
C TRP A 186 -1.01 11.11 0.10
N ALA A 187 -1.86 11.41 1.08
CA ALA A 187 -3.26 10.97 1.05
C ALA A 187 -4.04 11.58 -0.11
N LEU A 188 -3.83 12.87 -0.39
CA LEU A 188 -4.47 13.55 -1.51
C LEU A 188 -3.93 13.04 -2.84
N ASP A 189 -2.61 12.86 -2.96
CA ASP A 189 -1.98 12.27 -4.14
C ASP A 189 -2.59 10.92 -4.48
N ALA A 190 -2.69 10.02 -3.50
CA ALA A 190 -3.35 8.73 -3.66
C ALA A 190 -4.84 8.85 -4.01
N ALA A 191 -5.54 9.87 -3.51
CA ALA A 191 -6.96 10.13 -3.81
C ALA A 191 -7.17 10.65 -5.25
N PHE A 192 -6.16 11.33 -5.82
CA PHE A 192 -6.17 11.86 -7.17
C PHE A 192 -5.86 10.83 -8.25
N LEU A 193 -5.13 9.76 -7.92
CA LEU A 193 -4.75 8.72 -8.89
C LEU A 193 -5.90 8.22 -9.79
N PRO A 194 -7.10 7.87 -9.26
CA PRO A 194 -8.20 7.42 -10.11
C PRO A 194 -8.70 8.46 -11.12
N ARG A 195 -8.43 9.75 -10.86
CA ARG A 195 -8.84 10.87 -11.72
C ARG A 195 -7.80 11.18 -12.79
N ASN A 196 -6.54 10.85 -12.53
CA ASN A 196 -5.39 11.08 -13.42
C ASN A 196 -5.01 9.82 -14.22
N LEU A 197 -5.99 8.98 -14.55
CA LEU A 197 -5.76 7.76 -15.34
C LEU A 197 -5.38 8.13 -16.79
N ASN A 198 -4.21 7.70 -17.22
CA ASN A 198 -3.78 7.71 -18.60
C ASN A 198 -3.62 6.27 -19.09
N ARG A 199 -4.35 5.88 -20.15
CA ARG A 199 -4.35 4.51 -20.69
C ARG A 199 -4.54 3.42 -19.62
N GLY A 200 -5.39 3.69 -18.62
CA GLY A 200 -5.72 2.76 -17.54
C GLY A 200 -4.66 2.64 -16.43
N THR A 201 -3.65 3.50 -16.41
CA THR A 201 -2.64 3.58 -15.35
C THR A 201 -2.51 5.01 -14.81
N SER A 202 -2.12 5.16 -13.55
CA SER A 202 -1.75 6.44 -12.95
C SER A 202 -0.74 6.20 -11.84
N ASN A 203 0.12 7.16 -11.57
CA ASN A 203 1.06 7.10 -10.46
C ASN A 203 1.24 8.45 -9.77
N CYS A 204 1.75 8.38 -8.54
CA CYS A 204 2.19 9.54 -7.77
C CYS A 204 3.40 9.14 -6.93
N ASP A 205 4.38 10.02 -6.89
CA ASP A 205 5.57 9.86 -6.09
C ASP A 205 5.33 10.34 -4.67
N TYR A 206 5.91 9.66 -3.69
CA TYR A 206 5.96 10.14 -2.31
C TYR A 206 6.97 11.29 -2.14
N HIS A 207 7.69 11.69 -3.18
CA HIS A 207 8.61 12.82 -3.14
C HIS A 207 8.51 13.67 -4.41
N PRO A 208 7.93 14.90 -4.37
CA PRO A 208 7.95 15.75 -5.54
C PRO A 208 9.39 16.12 -5.95
N GLN A 209 9.62 16.09 -7.26
CA GLN A 209 10.87 16.27 -8.03
C GLN A 209 11.52 17.65 -7.86
N GLU A 210 11.90 18.06 -6.65
CA GLU A 210 12.72 19.28 -6.47
C GLU A 210 14.22 19.01 -6.62
N VAL A 211 14.65 17.75 -6.72
CA VAL A 211 16.06 17.38 -6.92
C VAL A 211 16.17 16.34 -8.03
N LEU A 212 16.57 16.77 -9.22
CA LEU A 212 16.72 15.97 -10.45
C LEU A 212 17.82 14.88 -10.38
N THR A 213 18.38 14.58 -9.22
CA THR A 213 19.53 13.66 -9.09
C THR A 213 19.20 12.31 -8.45
N HIS A 214 18.01 12.14 -7.85
CA HIS A 214 17.60 10.87 -7.22
C HIS A 214 16.13 10.54 -7.52
N TYR A 215 15.85 9.28 -7.84
CA TYR A 215 14.48 8.77 -7.90
C TYR A 215 13.81 8.94 -6.53
N PRO A 216 12.50 9.27 -6.48
CA PRO A 216 11.78 9.47 -5.23
C PRO A 216 11.78 8.19 -4.38
N ASP A 217 11.79 8.34 -3.05
CA ASP A 217 11.92 7.20 -2.14
C ASP A 217 10.75 6.21 -2.18
N GLY A 218 9.64 6.49 -2.88
CA GLY A 218 8.58 5.54 -3.15
C GLY A 218 7.51 6.07 -4.10
N GLU A 219 6.72 5.17 -4.69
CA GLU A 219 5.65 5.48 -5.63
C GLU A 219 4.36 4.69 -5.31
N VAL A 220 3.20 5.29 -5.53
CA VAL A 220 1.93 4.55 -5.64
C VAL A 220 1.53 4.49 -7.09
N GLN A 221 1.31 3.28 -7.61
CA GLN A 221 0.88 3.06 -8.99
C GLN A 221 -0.42 2.26 -9.03
N ILE A 222 -1.36 2.71 -9.85
CA ILE A 222 -2.65 2.04 -10.00
C ILE A 222 -2.88 1.57 -11.43
N PHE A 223 -3.59 0.43 -11.56
CA PHE A 223 -3.99 -0.14 -12.84
C PHE A 223 -5.48 -0.48 -12.80
N THR A 224 -6.24 -0.07 -13.81
CA THR A 224 -7.65 -0.47 -13.93
C THR A 224 -7.81 -1.98 -14.13
N ASP A 225 -6.83 -2.63 -14.74
CA ASP A 225 -6.76 -4.08 -14.95
C ASP A 225 -5.86 -4.81 -13.93
N PHE A 226 -5.59 -4.22 -12.76
CA PHE A 226 -4.66 -4.75 -11.75
C PHE A 226 -4.83 -6.25 -11.45
N ARG A 227 -6.07 -6.70 -11.20
CA ARG A 227 -6.35 -8.13 -10.90
C ARG A 227 -6.02 -9.04 -12.06
N ARG A 228 -6.27 -8.58 -13.30
CA ARG A 228 -5.95 -9.32 -14.51
C ARG A 228 -4.43 -9.42 -14.69
N ARG A 229 -3.69 -8.36 -14.36
CA ARG A 229 -2.22 -8.38 -14.33
C ARG A 229 -1.68 -9.40 -13.33
N VAL A 230 -2.17 -9.37 -12.10
CA VAL A 230 -1.80 -10.36 -11.06
C VAL A 230 -2.07 -11.79 -11.51
N SER A 231 -3.24 -12.06 -12.09
CA SER A 231 -3.59 -13.40 -12.58
C SER A 231 -2.65 -13.84 -13.71
N ALA A 232 -2.38 -12.96 -14.67
CA ALA A 232 -1.51 -13.27 -15.79
C ALA A 232 -0.05 -13.47 -15.37
N ALA A 233 0.46 -12.65 -14.45
CA ALA A 233 1.79 -12.82 -13.89
C ALA A 233 1.92 -14.15 -13.14
N SER A 234 0.88 -14.56 -12.40
CA SER A 234 0.89 -15.86 -11.70
C SER A 234 0.97 -17.02 -12.68
N ILE A 235 0.15 -17.00 -13.72
CA ILE A 235 0.18 -18.02 -14.79
C ILE A 235 1.53 -18.01 -15.50
N ALA A 236 2.04 -16.84 -15.86
CA ALA A 236 3.33 -16.71 -16.54
C ALA A 236 4.47 -17.27 -15.69
N ARG A 237 4.45 -17.03 -14.37
CA ARG A 237 5.44 -17.60 -13.46
C ARG A 237 5.38 -19.12 -13.45
N ASP A 238 4.17 -19.69 -13.34
CA ASP A 238 3.98 -21.14 -13.35
C ASP A 238 4.45 -21.75 -14.69
N GLU A 239 4.11 -21.13 -15.83
CA GLU A 239 4.52 -21.57 -17.17
C GLU A 239 6.04 -21.49 -17.38
N VAL A 240 6.68 -20.38 -16.99
CA VAL A 240 8.13 -20.19 -17.16
C VAL A 240 8.90 -21.16 -16.27
N LEU A 241 8.51 -21.31 -15.00
CA LEU A 241 9.16 -22.26 -14.10
C LEU A 241 9.00 -23.70 -14.55
N ALA A 242 7.85 -24.08 -15.12
CA ALA A 242 7.65 -25.41 -15.68
C ALA A 242 8.53 -25.69 -16.92
N SER A 243 8.92 -24.65 -17.67
CA SER A 243 9.79 -24.77 -18.85
C SER A 243 11.29 -24.77 -18.55
N LEU A 244 11.68 -24.44 -17.30
CA LEU A 244 13.08 -24.29 -16.91
C LEU A 244 13.43 -25.32 -15.82
N PRO A 245 14.25 -26.36 -16.13
CA PRO A 245 14.65 -27.36 -15.14
C PRO A 245 15.52 -26.78 -14.02
N ASP A 246 16.27 -25.70 -14.31
CA ASP A 246 17.04 -24.94 -13.33
C ASP A 246 16.78 -23.44 -13.52
N PRO A 247 15.81 -22.84 -12.80
CA PRO A 247 15.45 -21.44 -12.96
C PRO A 247 16.60 -20.50 -12.53
N PRO A 248 16.92 -19.47 -13.33
CA PRO A 248 17.96 -18.51 -12.96
C PRO A 248 17.50 -17.65 -11.75
N PRO A 249 18.43 -16.88 -11.16
CA PRO A 249 18.10 -15.95 -10.08
C PRO A 249 16.99 -14.95 -10.46
N PRO A 250 16.28 -14.35 -9.48
CA PRO A 250 15.15 -13.44 -9.73
C PRO A 250 15.46 -12.28 -10.68
N LEU A 251 16.70 -11.77 -10.71
CA LEU A 251 17.10 -10.67 -11.57
C LEU A 251 16.94 -11.01 -13.07
N ASP A 252 17.24 -12.26 -13.44
CA ASP A 252 17.16 -12.75 -14.82
C ASP A 252 15.83 -13.45 -15.10
N LEU A 253 15.24 -14.09 -14.07
CA LEU A 253 13.96 -14.79 -14.17
C LEU A 253 12.77 -13.84 -14.30
N ASN A 254 12.71 -12.77 -13.49
CA ASN A 254 11.54 -11.88 -13.44
C ASN A 254 11.27 -11.16 -14.78
N PRO A 255 12.28 -10.71 -15.55
CA PRO A 255 12.07 -10.20 -16.91
C PRO A 255 11.41 -11.21 -17.86
N LEU A 256 11.75 -12.50 -17.77
CA LEU A 256 11.13 -13.56 -18.58
C LEU A 256 9.66 -13.75 -18.20
N ILE A 257 9.37 -13.79 -16.90
CA ILE A 257 7.99 -13.89 -16.39
C ILE A 257 7.18 -12.67 -16.81
N TRP A 258 7.73 -11.46 -16.71
CA TRP A 258 7.03 -10.24 -17.09
C TRP A 258 6.70 -10.24 -18.59
N ARG A 259 7.66 -10.60 -19.46
CA ARG A 259 7.42 -10.76 -20.90
C ARG A 259 6.28 -11.75 -21.16
N ARG A 260 6.36 -12.93 -20.55
CA ARG A 260 5.33 -13.96 -20.70
C ARG A 260 3.96 -13.52 -20.15
N GLY A 261 3.94 -12.81 -19.03
CA GLY A 261 2.72 -12.24 -18.44
C GLY A 261 2.04 -11.24 -19.36
N THR A 262 2.82 -10.48 -20.13
CA THR A 262 2.29 -9.58 -21.16
C THR A 262 1.60 -10.35 -22.29
N GLU A 263 2.18 -11.45 -22.77
CA GLU A 263 1.58 -12.33 -23.77
C GLU A 263 0.30 -13.03 -23.24
N VAL A 264 0.33 -13.55 -22.01
CA VAL A 264 -0.83 -14.15 -21.35
C VAL A 264 -1.98 -13.13 -21.24
N ARG A 265 -1.68 -11.87 -20.91
CA ARG A 265 -2.69 -10.80 -20.90
C ARG A 265 -3.25 -10.58 -22.29
N ALA A 266 -2.41 -10.39 -23.31
CA ALA A 266 -2.85 -10.10 -24.67
C ALA A 266 -3.82 -11.17 -25.20
N ARG A 267 -3.50 -12.46 -25.02
CA ARG A 267 -4.35 -13.60 -25.41
C ARG A 267 -5.73 -13.63 -24.76
N ARG A 268 -5.87 -13.06 -23.55
CA ARG A 268 -7.13 -13.03 -22.78
C ARG A 268 -7.94 -11.75 -22.99
N GLY A 269 -7.48 -10.86 -23.87
CA GLY A 269 -8.15 -9.58 -24.19
C GLY A 269 -8.59 -9.45 -25.63
N ALA A 270 -8.17 -10.38 -26.49
CA ALA A 270 -8.88 -10.77 -27.70
C ALA A 270 -10.00 -11.73 -27.31
#